data_AF-A0A2W5ZBR5-F1
#
_entry.id   AF-A0A2W5ZBR5-F1
#
_cell.length_a   1.000
_cell.length_b   1.000
_cell.length_c   1.000
_cell.angle_alpha   90.00
_cell.angle_beta   90.00
_cell.angle_gamma   90.00
#
_symmetry.space_group_name_H-M   'P 1'
#
loop_
_entity.id
_entity.type
_entity.pdbx_description
1 polymer ?
#
loop_
_entity_poly.entity_id
_entity_poly.type
_entity_poly.pdbx_seq_one_letter_code
_entity_poly.pdbx_strand_id
1 'polypeptide(L)'
;TTAAAHAAGTRLEHLDQALADNPVVRASVARMRIRTDAAEALLRDTIAAVESGRPDAMLRVLESKAAAGEAAADVTDLAMRVCGGAAFRKEVGVERNFRDARAAMVMAPTTDTLYDFIGRAVCGLPLF
;
A
#
# COMPACT_ATOMS: atom_id res chain seq x y z
N THR A 1 3.96 -3.52 12.03
CA THR A 1 4.80 -3.49 10.82
C THR A 1 6.25 -3.21 11.21
N THR A 2 7.22 -3.53 10.36
CA THR A 2 8.66 -3.26 10.60
C THR A 2 8.92 -1.78 10.91
N ALA A 3 8.26 -0.85 10.20
CA ALA A 3 8.40 0.58 10.45
C ALA A 3 7.86 1.02 11.81
N ALA A 4 6.71 0.48 12.26
CA ALA A 4 6.18 0.78 13.59
C ALA A 4 7.08 0.23 14.70
N ALA A 5 7.63 -0.99 14.52
CA ALA A 5 8.58 -1.58 15.46
C ALA A 5 9.88 -0.76 15.54
N HIS A 6 10.39 -0.30 14.39
CA HIS A 6 11.55 0.59 14.34
C HIS A 6 11.28 1.92 15.06
N ALA A 7 10.12 2.54 14.82
CA ALA A 7 9.75 3.79 15.47
C ALA A 7 9.61 3.64 16.99
N ALA A 8 9.07 2.51 17.47
CA ALA A 8 8.94 2.24 18.90
C ALA A 8 10.29 1.92 19.58
N GLY A 9 11.20 1.23 18.88
CA GLY A 9 12.48 0.80 19.42
C GLY A 9 13.62 1.83 19.31
N THR A 10 13.51 2.82 18.44
CA THR A 10 14.57 3.80 18.20
C THR A 10 14.41 5.02 19.11
N ARG A 11 15.47 5.35 19.87
CA ARG A 11 15.48 6.51 20.78
C ARG A 11 16.35 7.64 20.26
N LEU A 12 15.91 8.86 20.52
CA LEU A 12 16.62 10.11 20.30
C LEU A 12 17.28 10.51 21.62
N GLU A 13 18.57 10.18 21.80
CA GLU A 13 19.30 10.40 23.06
C GLU A 13 19.26 11.87 23.52
N HIS A 14 19.31 12.81 22.58
CA HIS A 14 19.30 14.25 22.86
C HIS A 14 17.93 14.79 23.33
N LEU A 15 16.84 14.02 23.18
CA LEU A 15 15.48 14.40 23.63
C LEU A 15 14.92 13.46 24.70
N ASP A 16 15.62 12.37 25.02
CA ASP A 16 15.12 11.25 25.84
C ASP A 16 13.73 10.74 25.39
N GLN A 17 13.50 10.66 24.08
CA GLN A 17 12.23 10.26 23.48
C GLN A 17 12.42 9.16 22.46
N ALA A 18 11.41 8.31 22.27
CA ALA A 18 11.35 7.39 21.14
C ALA A 18 10.92 8.13 19.87
N LEU A 19 11.26 7.61 18.68
CA LEU A 19 10.69 8.14 17.43
C LEU A 19 9.16 8.09 17.44
N ALA A 20 8.57 7.08 18.09
CA ALA A 20 7.13 6.96 18.28
C ALA A 20 6.50 8.08 19.13
N ASP A 21 7.28 8.85 19.89
CA ASP A 21 6.77 10.00 20.66
C ASP A 21 6.50 11.22 19.75
N ASN A 22 7.08 11.24 18.54
CA ASN A 22 6.80 12.27 17.56
C ASN A 22 5.40 12.06 16.92
N PRO A 23 4.47 13.04 17.03
CA PRO A 23 3.13 12.92 16.46
C PRO A 23 3.12 12.77 14.93
N VAL A 24 4.12 13.31 14.21
CA VAL A 24 4.26 13.17 12.75
C VAL A 24 4.58 11.72 12.37
N VAL A 25 5.41 11.05 13.17
CA VAL A 25 5.74 9.62 12.98
C VAL A 25 4.49 8.77 13.22
N ARG A 26 3.78 9.00 14.33
CA ARG A 26 2.52 8.29 14.61
C ARG A 26 1.46 8.51 13.53
N ALA A 27 1.33 9.73 13.03
CA ALA A 27 0.42 10.04 11.93
C ALA A 27 0.80 9.27 10.65
N SER A 28 2.08 9.15 10.32
CA SER A 28 2.55 8.36 9.18
C SER A 28 2.25 6.87 9.37
N VAL A 29 2.47 6.33 10.56
CA VAL A 29 2.11 4.94 10.90
C VAL A 29 0.60 4.70 10.78
N ALA A 30 -0.23 5.62 11.26
CA ALA A 30 -1.67 5.54 11.13
C ALA A 30 -2.12 5.57 9.66
N ARG A 31 -1.54 6.45 8.83
CA ARG A 31 -1.82 6.49 7.38
C ARG A 31 -1.45 5.19 6.68
N MET A 32 -0.28 4.62 7.01
CA MET A 32 0.12 3.32 6.48
C MET A 32 -0.91 2.24 6.85
N ARG A 33 -1.31 2.19 8.13
CA ARG A 33 -2.29 1.21 8.62
C ARG A 33 -3.62 1.32 7.89
N ILE A 34 -4.19 2.53 7.80
CA ILE A 34 -5.48 2.75 7.13
C ILE A 34 -5.44 2.33 5.66
N ARG A 35 -4.35 2.65 4.93
CA ARG A 35 -4.21 2.25 3.53
C ARG A 35 -4.11 0.74 3.34
N THR A 36 -3.34 0.06 4.20
CA THR A 36 -3.25 -1.40 4.17
C THR A 36 -4.61 -2.04 4.46
N ASP A 37 -5.31 -1.57 5.50
CA ASP A 37 -6.63 -2.10 5.86
C ASP A 37 -7.67 -1.85 4.76
N ALA A 38 -7.63 -0.70 4.09
CA ALA A 38 -8.52 -0.38 2.97
C ALA A 38 -8.28 -1.32 1.76
N ALA A 39 -7.01 -1.55 1.40
CA ALA A 39 -6.66 -2.49 0.33
C ALA A 39 -7.06 -3.94 0.68
N GLU A 40 -6.87 -4.35 1.93
CA GLU A 40 -7.30 -5.67 2.40
C GLU A 40 -8.83 -5.83 2.38
N ALA A 41 -9.57 -4.80 2.81
CA ALA A 41 -11.02 -4.82 2.78
C ALA A 41 -11.57 -4.98 1.34
N LEU A 42 -11.00 -4.24 0.38
CA LEU A 42 -11.38 -4.39 -1.03
C LEU A 42 -11.02 -5.78 -1.56
N LEU A 43 -9.82 -6.30 -1.26
CA LEU A 43 -9.43 -7.65 -1.66
C LEU A 43 -10.37 -8.73 -1.11
N ARG A 44 -10.78 -8.61 0.16
CA ARG A 44 -11.75 -9.54 0.79
C ARG A 44 -13.11 -9.49 0.10
N ASP A 45 -13.61 -8.29 -0.21
CA ASP A 45 -14.84 -8.14 -0.98
C ASP A 45 -14.71 -8.71 -2.40
N THR A 46 -13.58 -8.50 -3.07
CA THR A 46 -13.28 -9.10 -4.39
C THR A 46 -13.32 -10.62 -4.33
N ILE A 47 -12.69 -11.23 -3.31
CA ILE A 47 -12.71 -12.68 -3.12
C ILE A 47 -14.16 -13.17 -2.95
N ALA A 48 -14.92 -12.55 -2.06
CA ALA A 48 -16.32 -12.90 -1.84
C ALA A 48 -17.17 -12.76 -3.13
N ALA A 49 -16.91 -11.71 -3.92
CA ALA A 49 -17.58 -11.48 -5.20
C ALA A 49 -17.31 -12.60 -6.21
N VAL A 50 -16.05 -13.03 -6.31
CA VAL A 50 -15.62 -14.12 -7.20
C VAL A 50 -16.24 -15.44 -6.75
N GLU A 51 -16.18 -15.75 -5.46
CA GLU A 51 -16.73 -16.98 -4.88
C GLU A 51 -18.25 -17.08 -5.04
N SER A 52 -18.98 -15.96 -4.90
CA SER A 52 -20.43 -15.93 -5.03
C SER A 52 -20.93 -15.75 -6.47
N GLY A 53 -20.04 -15.60 -7.45
CA GLY A 53 -20.42 -15.29 -8.84
C GLY A 53 -21.13 -13.94 -8.98
N ARG A 54 -20.78 -12.93 -8.17
CA ARG A 54 -21.39 -11.61 -8.20
C ARG A 54 -21.18 -10.96 -9.57
N PRO A 55 -22.19 -10.28 -10.17
CA PRO A 55 -22.07 -9.72 -11.52
C PRO A 55 -20.90 -8.74 -11.73
N ASP A 56 -20.46 -8.05 -10.67
CA ASP A 56 -19.34 -7.10 -10.71
C ASP A 56 -17.97 -7.73 -10.34
N ALA A 57 -17.87 -9.04 -10.18
CA ALA A 57 -16.66 -9.70 -9.67
C ALA A 57 -15.40 -9.35 -10.50
N MET A 58 -15.51 -9.31 -11.84
CA MET A 58 -14.39 -8.94 -12.70
C MET A 58 -13.98 -7.47 -12.52
N LEU A 59 -14.93 -6.56 -12.31
CA LEU A 59 -14.63 -5.15 -12.02
C LEU A 59 -13.84 -5.04 -10.70
N ARG A 60 -14.26 -5.77 -9.67
CA ARG A 60 -13.59 -5.81 -8.36
C ARG A 60 -12.17 -6.37 -8.43
N VAL A 61 -11.92 -7.32 -9.34
CA VAL A 61 -10.56 -7.83 -9.60
C VAL A 61 -9.66 -6.71 -10.13
N LEU A 62 -10.14 -5.93 -11.10
CA LEU A 62 -9.39 -4.80 -11.67
C LEU A 62 -9.14 -3.71 -10.60
N GLU A 63 -10.18 -3.32 -9.87
CA GLU A 63 -10.10 -2.33 -8.79
C GLU A 63 -9.11 -2.77 -7.70
N SER A 64 -9.19 -4.03 -7.25
CA SER A 64 -8.31 -4.54 -6.19
C SER A 64 -6.84 -4.54 -6.59
N LYS A 65 -6.51 -4.86 -7.86
CA LYS A 65 -5.12 -4.80 -8.35
C LYS A 65 -4.60 -3.36 -8.36
N ALA A 66 -5.38 -2.41 -8.86
CA ALA A 66 -4.98 -1.00 -8.90
C ALA A 66 -4.79 -0.45 -7.49
N ALA A 67 -5.80 -0.61 -6.63
CA ALA A 67 -5.80 -0.10 -5.26
C ALA A 67 -4.68 -0.73 -4.41
N ALA A 68 -4.45 -2.04 -4.52
CA ALA A 68 -3.38 -2.71 -3.77
C ALA A 68 -1.99 -2.27 -4.23
N GLY A 69 -1.79 -2.08 -5.53
CA GLY A 69 -0.53 -1.58 -6.09
C GLY A 69 -0.18 -0.18 -5.59
N GLU A 70 -1.14 0.74 -5.63
CA GLU A 70 -0.98 2.11 -5.12
C GLU A 70 -0.79 2.14 -3.61
N ALA A 71 -1.59 1.36 -2.86
CA ALA A 71 -1.45 1.26 -1.41
C ALA A 71 -0.05 0.75 -1.02
N ALA A 72 0.49 -0.25 -1.72
CA ALA A 72 1.84 -0.75 -1.48
C ALA A 72 2.91 0.32 -1.74
N ALA A 73 2.80 1.06 -2.85
CA ALA A 73 3.72 2.16 -3.17
C ALA A 73 3.68 3.27 -2.11
N ASP A 74 2.49 3.68 -1.70
CA ASP A 74 2.28 4.72 -0.69
C ASP A 74 2.76 4.31 0.71
N VAL A 75 2.47 3.07 1.13
CA VAL A 75 2.85 2.53 2.44
C VAL A 75 4.37 2.42 2.53
N THR A 76 5.02 1.91 1.47
CA THR A 76 6.47 1.75 1.48
C THR A 76 7.20 3.08 1.38
N ASP A 77 6.67 4.08 0.68
CA ASP A 77 7.21 5.45 0.68
C ASP A 77 7.16 6.08 2.08
N LEU A 78 6.02 5.95 2.79
CA LEU A 78 5.91 6.40 4.17
C LEU A 78 6.86 5.63 5.11
N ALA A 79 7.04 4.32 4.89
CA ALA A 79 7.96 3.51 5.68
C ALA A 79 9.41 3.97 5.53
N MET A 80 9.84 4.36 4.32
CA MET A 80 11.16 4.95 4.09
C MET A 80 11.35 6.22 4.93
N ARG A 81 10.34 7.09 5.01
CA ARG A 81 10.41 8.33 5.80
C ARG A 81 10.42 8.06 7.31
N VAL A 82 9.57 7.14 7.78
CA VAL A 82 9.50 6.78 9.22
C VAL A 82 10.81 6.16 9.71
N CYS A 83 11.45 5.32 8.89
CA CYS A 83 12.70 4.66 9.25
C CYS A 83 13.96 5.50 8.98
N GLY A 84 13.84 6.64 8.30
CA GLY A 84 14.95 7.54 8.01
C GLY A 84 16.15 6.83 7.37
N GLY A 85 17.36 7.16 7.81
CA GLY A 85 18.60 6.56 7.30
C GLY A 85 18.67 5.03 7.48
N ALA A 86 17.99 4.46 8.49
CA ALA A 86 17.95 3.02 8.68
C ALA A 86 17.19 2.30 7.57
N ALA A 87 16.26 2.97 6.89
CA ALA A 87 15.47 2.40 5.81
C ALA A 87 16.31 1.91 4.62
N PHE A 88 17.47 2.54 4.40
CA PHE A 88 18.39 2.24 3.30
C PHE A 88 19.33 1.06 3.58
N ARG A 89 19.32 0.52 4.80
CA ARG A 89 20.12 -0.63 5.18
C ARG A 89 19.45 -1.91 4.69
N LYS A 90 20.21 -2.77 4.00
CA LYS A 90 19.69 -4.02 3.42
C LYS A 90 19.16 -4.96 4.49
N GLU A 91 19.77 -4.96 5.68
CA GLU A 91 19.42 -5.80 6.82
C GLU A 91 18.03 -5.45 7.37
N VAL A 92 17.60 -4.19 7.23
CA VAL A 92 16.28 -3.70 7.66
C VAL A 92 15.21 -4.01 6.61
N GLY A 93 15.60 -4.11 5.33
CA GLY A 93 14.76 -4.61 4.23
C GLY A 93 13.67 -3.65 3.73
N VAL A 94 13.54 -2.44 4.30
CA VAL A 94 12.52 -1.47 3.90
C VAL A 94 12.77 -0.95 2.48
N GLU A 95 14.03 -0.67 2.11
CA GLU A 95 14.39 -0.25 0.76
C GLU A 95 13.98 -1.26 -0.31
N ARG A 96 14.09 -2.56 -0.01
CA ARG A 96 13.72 -3.62 -0.95
C ARG A 96 12.22 -3.59 -1.20
N ASN A 97 11.42 -3.54 -0.14
CA ASN A 97 9.96 -3.46 -0.27
C ASN A 97 9.53 -2.19 -1.01
N PHE A 98 10.19 -1.06 -0.78
CA PHE A 98 9.96 0.18 -1.52
C PHE A 98 10.22 0.03 -3.03
N ARG A 99 11.34 -0.58 -3.41
CA ARG A 99 11.66 -0.85 -4.82
C ARG A 99 10.67 -1.84 -5.44
N ASP A 100 10.39 -2.94 -4.75
CA ASP A 100 9.53 -4.01 -5.25
C ASP A 100 8.08 -3.53 -5.39
N ALA A 101 7.58 -2.70 -4.47
CA ALA A 101 6.22 -2.14 -4.54
C ALA A 101 5.99 -1.29 -5.80
N ARG A 102 7.02 -0.60 -6.31
CA ARG A 102 6.91 0.18 -7.55
C ARG A 102 6.67 -0.70 -8.78
N ALA A 103 7.11 -1.95 -8.75
CA ALA A 103 6.85 -2.89 -9.84
C ALA A 103 5.34 -3.14 -10.01
N ALA A 104 4.56 -3.12 -8.93
CA ALA A 104 3.12 -3.38 -8.97
C ALA A 104 2.38 -2.48 -9.98
N MET A 105 2.85 -1.23 -10.15
CA MET A 105 2.24 -0.24 -11.03
C MET A 105 2.51 -0.48 -12.52
N VAL A 106 3.61 -1.16 -12.85
CA VAL A 106 4.07 -1.38 -14.24
C VAL A 106 3.90 -2.83 -14.71
N MET A 107 3.61 -3.76 -13.81
CA MET A 107 3.35 -5.16 -14.15
C MET A 107 1.96 -5.32 -14.77
N ALA A 108 1.92 -5.82 -16.00
CA ALA A 108 0.71 -5.92 -16.81
C ALA A 108 -0.48 -6.60 -16.10
N PRO A 109 -1.72 -6.12 -16.31
CA PRO A 109 -2.03 -4.78 -16.85
C PRO A 109 -1.47 -3.68 -15.93
N THR A 110 -0.89 -2.62 -16.50
CA THR A 110 -0.36 -1.48 -15.73
C THR A 110 -1.51 -0.78 -15.00
N THR A 111 -1.20 0.05 -13.99
CA THR A 111 -2.26 0.78 -13.28
C THR A 111 -3.03 1.72 -14.19
N ASP A 112 -2.38 2.38 -15.15
CA ASP A 112 -3.08 3.22 -16.13
C ASP A 112 -4.03 2.41 -17.02
N THR A 113 -3.61 1.21 -17.44
CA THR A 113 -4.48 0.28 -18.19
C THR A 113 -5.65 -0.21 -17.33
N LEU A 114 -5.43 -0.47 -16.03
CA LEU A 114 -6.51 -0.81 -15.11
C LEU A 114 -7.52 0.33 -14.99
N TYR A 115 -7.08 1.58 -14.91
CA TYR A 115 -7.99 2.73 -14.86
C TYR A 115 -8.79 2.91 -16.14
N ASP A 116 -8.21 2.68 -17.31
CA ASP A 116 -8.98 2.67 -18.57
C ASP A 116 -10.04 1.56 -18.55
N PHE A 117 -9.68 0.35 -18.14
CA PHE A 117 -10.63 -0.77 -18.07
C PHE A 117 -11.77 -0.54 -17.08
N ILE A 118 -11.45 -0.06 -15.88
CA ILE A 118 -12.45 0.30 -14.86
C ILE A 118 -13.35 1.42 -15.39
N GLY A 119 -12.76 2.49 -15.93
CA GLY A 119 -13.49 3.63 -16.47
C GLY A 119 -14.44 3.23 -17.61
N ARG A 120 -13.98 2.40 -18.55
CA ARG A 120 -14.81 1.84 -19.62
C ARG A 120 -15.98 1.04 -19.06
N ALA A 121 -15.71 0.12 -18.14
CA ALA A 121 -16.75 -0.72 -17.55
C ALA A 121 -17.82 0.12 -16.82
N VAL A 122 -17.41 1.10 -16.01
CA VAL A 122 -18.33 1.98 -15.28
C VAL A 122 -19.13 2.88 -16.22
N CYS A 123 -18.55 3.31 -17.34
CA CYS A 123 -19.23 4.11 -18.37
C CYS A 123 -20.05 3.28 -19.37
N GLY A 124 -20.15 1.96 -19.21
CA GLY A 124 -20.89 1.08 -20.14
C GLY A 124 -20.22 0.91 -21.50
N LEU A 125 -18.91 1.13 -21.60
CA LEU A 125 -18.12 0.96 -22.82
C LEU A 125 -17.49 -0.44 -22.88
N PRO A 126 -17.27 -1.00 -24.09
CA PRO A 126 -16.50 -2.22 -24.25
C PRO A 126 -15.06 -2.09 -23.68
N LEU A 127 -14.58 -3.17 -23.06
CA LEU A 127 -13.20 -3.30 -22.56
C LEU A 127 -12.17 -3.46 -23.68
N PHE A 128 -12.60 -4.00 -24.82
CA PHE A 128 -11.80 -4.23 -26.04
C PHE A 128 -12.54 -3.71 -27.27
#